data_AF-A0A1I5TZN4-F1
#
_entry.id   AF-A0A1I5TZN4-F1
#
_cell.length_a   1.000
_cell.length_b   1.000
_cell.length_c   1.000
_cell.angle_alpha   90.00
_cell.angle_beta   90.00
_cell.angle_gamma   90.00
#
_symmetry.space_group_name_H-M   'P 1'
#
loop_
_entity.id
_entity.type
_entity.pdbx_description
1 polymer ?
#
loop_
_entity_poly.entity_id
_entity_poly.type
_entity_poly.pdbx_seq_one_letter_code
_entity_poly.pdbx_strand_id
1 'polypeptide(L)'
;MHLISAAFLVKHFARRTSVALLAGGLAVGAAGCKNESMPAPETGVDYYPIAVGNYWTYAVVDTTWSRASGGVGGSQLIASVPRDSTYQLKETITEILTDAAGKKAYRMVRSKRVGTTAAFRDDSVFVLSANEQFVTLNRNNARSVELIFPVREGRSWNFNAFNNNFNDTITAETRQYSAIGLPFTLAASGGVPAQSYPVTVTTANTGAAAENSLVKQASYRQVFAKGVGPVFRRRVYFLPYTYVGAGGIQVYPPRAYVSGFTRRETLIDHGPR
;
A
#
# COMPACT_ATOMS: atom_id res chain seq x y z
N MET A 1 54.96 -69.13 41.42
CA MET A 1 53.87 -68.28 40.93
C MET A 1 53.15 -67.70 42.14
N HIS A 2 53.76 -66.75 42.86
CA HIS A 2 53.66 -65.30 42.61
C HIS A 2 52.22 -64.80 42.61
N LEU A 3 51.72 -64.01 43.57
CA LEU A 3 52.00 -63.67 44.99
C LEU A 3 50.94 -62.57 45.30
N ILE A 4 50.21 -62.67 46.42
CA ILE A 4 49.98 -61.61 47.47
C ILE A 4 49.28 -60.28 47.03
N SER A 5 48.37 -59.61 47.76
CA SER A 5 48.16 -59.46 49.21
C SER A 5 46.73 -59.05 49.57
N ALA A 6 46.34 -59.39 50.78
CA ALA A 6 45.13 -59.00 51.48
C ALA A 6 45.33 -57.80 52.43
N ALA A 7 44.18 -57.26 52.88
CA ALA A 7 43.89 -56.70 54.21
C ALA A 7 44.49 -55.31 54.55
N PHE A 8 44.00 -54.49 55.48
CA PHE A 8 43.28 -54.60 56.77
C PHE A 8 42.40 -53.32 56.92
N LEU A 9 41.15 -53.37 57.43
CA LEU A 9 40.73 -53.23 58.84
C LEU A 9 40.95 -51.84 59.50
N VAL A 10 39.94 -51.48 60.32
CA VAL A 10 39.96 -50.72 61.59
C VAL A 10 39.16 -49.40 61.56
N LYS A 11 37.99 -49.45 62.21
CA LYS A 11 37.32 -48.31 62.86
C LYS A 11 38.13 -47.92 64.09
N HIS A 12 38.39 -46.64 64.34
CA HIS A 12 38.60 -46.11 65.69
C HIS A 12 38.05 -44.68 65.85
N PHE A 13 37.65 -44.42 67.08
CA PHE A 13 36.88 -43.31 67.63
C PHE A 13 37.71 -42.03 67.89
N ALA A 14 36.98 -40.95 68.21
CA ALA A 14 37.39 -39.70 68.88
C ALA A 14 38.04 -38.64 67.96
N ARG A 15 37.85 -37.33 68.14
CA ARG A 15 37.49 -36.54 69.33
C ARG A 15 36.98 -35.16 68.87
N ARG A 16 36.11 -34.55 69.68
CA ARG A 16 35.57 -33.19 69.51
C ARG A 16 36.65 -32.12 69.63
N THR A 17 36.58 -31.08 68.79
CA THR A 17 37.04 -29.73 69.11
C THR A 17 36.20 -28.72 68.34
N SER A 18 35.50 -27.87 69.10
CA SER A 18 34.72 -26.73 68.61
C SER A 18 35.63 -25.52 68.48
N VAL A 19 35.54 -24.77 67.37
CA VAL A 19 35.84 -23.33 67.33
C VAL A 19 34.83 -22.67 66.38
N ALA A 20 34.08 -21.72 66.91
CA ALA A 20 33.11 -20.88 66.21
C ALA A 20 33.81 -19.70 65.53
N LEU A 21 33.37 -19.27 64.35
CA LEU A 21 33.50 -17.87 63.91
C LEU A 21 32.57 -17.54 62.72
N LEU A 22 31.61 -16.67 62.99
CA LEU A 22 31.11 -15.53 62.18
C LEU A 22 30.46 -15.74 60.80
N ALA A 23 29.13 -15.53 60.81
CA ALA A 23 28.32 -14.68 59.92
C ALA A 23 28.93 -14.18 58.59
N GLY A 24 28.27 -14.57 57.49
CA GLY A 24 28.38 -13.94 56.17
C GLY A 24 27.17 -14.32 55.34
N GLY A 25 26.15 -13.46 55.34
CA GLY A 25 24.81 -13.73 54.84
C GLY A 25 24.71 -13.99 53.33
N LEU A 26 23.64 -14.70 52.99
CA LEU A 26 23.09 -14.88 51.64
C LEU A 26 23.01 -13.53 50.90
N ALA A 27 23.78 -13.39 49.82
CA ALA A 27 23.57 -12.34 48.83
C ALA A 27 24.07 -12.80 47.46
N VAL A 28 23.29 -13.63 46.76
CA VAL A 28 23.36 -13.77 45.30
C VAL A 28 21.97 -13.46 44.76
N GLY A 29 21.61 -12.18 44.86
CA GLY A 29 20.41 -11.62 44.27
C GLY A 29 20.71 -11.04 42.90
N ALA A 30 19.81 -11.35 41.96
CA ALA A 30 19.49 -10.57 40.76
C ALA A 30 20.64 -10.32 39.76
N ALA A 31 20.93 -11.33 38.94
CA ALA A 31 21.21 -11.06 37.53
C ALA A 31 19.93 -10.44 36.93
N GLY A 32 19.82 -9.12 37.01
CA GLY A 32 18.69 -8.38 36.46
C GLY A 32 18.58 -8.64 34.97
N CYS A 33 17.45 -9.22 34.55
CA CYS A 33 17.01 -9.19 33.17
C CYS A 33 16.98 -7.72 32.74
N LYS A 34 17.91 -7.32 31.87
CA LYS A 34 17.79 -6.07 31.15
C LYS A 34 16.57 -6.24 30.24
N ASN A 35 15.45 -5.65 30.62
CA ASN A 35 14.32 -5.50 29.72
C ASN A 35 14.78 -4.54 28.62
N GLU A 36 15.26 -5.11 27.51
CA GLU A 36 15.37 -4.37 26.27
C GLU A 36 13.95 -4.03 25.83
N SER A 37 13.53 -2.80 26.13
CA SER A 37 12.28 -2.26 25.60
C SER A 37 12.45 -2.15 24.09
N MET A 38 11.96 -3.15 23.36
CA MET A 38 11.82 -3.03 21.91
C MET A 38 10.92 -1.82 21.62
N PRO A 39 11.34 -0.88 20.76
CA PRO A 39 10.48 0.23 20.39
C PRO A 39 9.18 -0.33 19.79
N ALA A 40 8.05 0.30 20.13
CA ALA A 40 6.76 -0.10 19.59
C ALA A 40 6.81 -0.09 18.05
N PRO A 41 6.20 -1.07 17.36
CA PRO A 41 6.19 -1.08 15.91
C PRO A 41 5.60 0.22 15.36
N GLU A 42 6.33 0.89 14.46
CA GLU A 42 5.82 2.07 13.75
C GLU A 42 4.47 1.73 13.08
N THR A 43 3.45 2.54 13.35
CA THR A 43 2.09 2.29 12.84
C THR A 43 1.99 2.59 11.34
N GLY A 44 2.72 3.60 10.86
CA GLY A 44 2.68 4.08 9.48
C GLY A 44 1.50 5.02 9.18
N VAL A 45 0.82 5.56 10.20
CA VAL A 45 -0.26 6.56 10.03
C VAL A 45 0.19 7.81 9.27
N ASP A 46 1.47 8.12 9.33
CA ASP A 46 2.11 9.26 8.68
C ASP A 46 2.42 9.05 7.19
N TYR A 47 2.15 7.86 6.63
CA TYR A 47 2.06 7.68 5.18
C TYR A 47 0.82 8.34 4.57
N TYR A 48 -0.11 8.86 5.39
CA TYR A 48 -1.23 9.66 4.93
C TYR A 48 -1.53 10.78 5.95
N PRO A 49 -0.74 11.87 5.95
CA PRO A 49 -0.94 12.98 6.87
C PRO A 49 -2.23 13.73 6.54
N ILE A 50 -3.13 13.84 7.52
CA ILE A 50 -4.46 14.44 7.35
C ILE A 50 -4.60 15.65 8.27
N ALA A 51 -4.65 16.83 7.66
CA ALA A 51 -4.96 18.09 8.33
C ALA A 51 -5.66 19.03 7.34
N VAL A 52 -6.53 19.90 7.85
CA VAL A 52 -7.13 20.97 7.03
C VAL A 52 -6.03 21.87 6.48
N GLY A 53 -6.09 22.18 5.19
CA GLY A 53 -5.07 22.93 4.47
C GLY A 53 -4.08 22.06 3.70
N ASN A 54 -3.90 20.79 4.08
CA ASN A 54 -3.04 19.87 3.32
C ASN A 54 -3.55 19.75 1.88
N TYR A 55 -2.62 19.77 0.93
CA TYR A 55 -2.94 19.58 -0.47
C TYR A 55 -1.90 18.76 -1.22
N TRP A 56 -2.35 18.16 -2.32
CA TRP A 56 -1.53 17.46 -3.30
C TRP A 56 -1.91 17.91 -4.70
N THR A 57 -0.94 18.38 -5.47
CA THR A 57 -1.10 18.71 -6.88
C THR A 57 -0.37 17.67 -7.73
N TYR A 58 -1.08 17.07 -8.67
CA TYR A 58 -0.57 16.01 -9.55
C TYR A 58 -0.51 16.49 -11.00
N ALA A 59 0.57 16.15 -11.68
CA ALA A 59 0.58 16.06 -13.13
C ALA A 59 -0.06 14.74 -13.57
N VAL A 60 -1.08 14.83 -14.42
CA VAL A 60 -1.85 13.67 -14.89
C VAL A 60 -1.62 13.45 -16.37
N VAL A 61 -1.36 12.19 -16.72
CA VAL A 61 -1.36 11.70 -18.10
C VAL A 61 -2.36 10.56 -18.19
N ASP A 62 -3.41 10.79 -18.97
CA ASP A 62 -4.40 9.80 -19.34
C ASP A 62 -4.20 9.39 -20.79
N THR A 63 -4.17 8.09 -21.05
CA THR A 63 -4.27 7.55 -22.40
C THR A 63 -5.52 6.69 -22.47
N THR A 64 -6.36 6.93 -23.48
CA THR A 64 -7.53 6.11 -23.78
C THR A 64 -7.37 5.51 -25.17
N TRP A 65 -7.94 4.33 -25.40
CA TRP A 65 -7.89 3.66 -26.69
C TRP A 65 -9.28 3.60 -27.29
N SER A 66 -9.40 3.93 -28.57
CA SER A 66 -10.67 3.76 -29.29
C SER A 66 -11.09 2.29 -29.28
N ARG A 67 -12.40 2.04 -29.31
CA ARG A 67 -12.92 0.68 -29.44
C ARG A 67 -12.51 0.11 -30.80
N ALA A 68 -11.88 -1.05 -30.80
CA ALA A 68 -11.60 -1.80 -32.03
C ALA A 68 -12.90 -2.38 -32.62
N SER A 69 -12.90 -2.55 -33.94
CA SER A 69 -14.01 -3.11 -34.68
C SER A 69 -13.51 -4.01 -35.81
N GLY A 70 -14.32 -4.96 -36.24
CA GLY A 70 -14.04 -5.80 -37.40
C GLY A 70 -15.26 -6.64 -37.76
N GLY A 71 -15.30 -7.14 -38.98
CA GLY A 71 -16.28 -8.09 -39.48
C GLY A 71 -15.97 -9.53 -39.08
N VAL A 72 -16.80 -10.44 -39.58
CA VAL A 72 -16.69 -11.90 -39.32
C VAL A 72 -15.30 -12.40 -39.71
N GLY A 73 -14.73 -13.28 -38.89
CA GLY A 73 -13.40 -13.85 -39.13
C GLY A 73 -12.25 -12.85 -39.05
N GLY A 74 -12.48 -11.64 -38.52
CA GLY A 74 -11.47 -10.59 -38.44
C GLY A 74 -11.31 -9.76 -39.71
N SER A 75 -12.24 -9.88 -40.66
CA SER A 75 -12.28 -9.02 -41.84
C SER A 75 -12.40 -7.56 -41.44
N GLN A 76 -11.75 -6.66 -42.19
CA GLN A 76 -11.81 -5.20 -41.94
C GLN A 76 -11.48 -4.81 -40.49
N LEU A 77 -10.53 -5.50 -39.85
CA LEU A 77 -10.11 -5.17 -38.49
C LEU A 77 -9.53 -3.74 -38.44
N ILE A 78 -10.15 -2.90 -37.62
CA ILE A 78 -9.68 -1.58 -37.25
C ILE A 78 -9.13 -1.69 -35.83
N ALA A 79 -7.82 -1.58 -35.69
CA ALA A 79 -7.14 -1.60 -34.40
C ALA A 79 -7.46 -0.35 -33.57
N SER A 80 -7.26 -0.45 -32.27
CA SER A 80 -7.49 0.68 -31.36
C SER A 80 -6.40 1.74 -31.50
N VAL A 81 -6.83 3.01 -31.53
CA VAL A 81 -5.95 4.18 -31.62
C VAL A 81 -5.87 4.85 -30.25
N PRO A 82 -4.66 5.10 -29.71
CA PRO A 82 -4.50 5.81 -28.44
C PRO A 82 -4.78 7.31 -28.61
N ARG A 83 -5.37 7.91 -27.57
CA ARG A 83 -5.56 9.34 -27.41
C ARG A 83 -5.08 9.76 -26.01
N ASP A 84 -4.08 10.62 -25.99
CA ASP A 84 -3.52 11.18 -24.77
C ASP A 84 -4.24 12.46 -24.35
N SER A 85 -4.33 12.66 -23.03
CA SER A 85 -4.73 13.93 -22.44
C SER A 85 -3.87 14.22 -21.21
N THR A 86 -3.40 15.45 -21.10
CA THR A 86 -2.55 15.90 -20.00
C THR A 86 -3.19 17.08 -19.30
N TYR A 87 -3.17 17.06 -17.96
CA TYR A 87 -3.79 18.08 -17.12
C TYR A 87 -3.23 17.99 -15.70
N GLN A 88 -3.66 18.88 -14.82
CA GLN A 88 -3.32 18.82 -13.41
C GLN A 88 -4.55 18.66 -12.54
N LEU A 89 -4.40 17.89 -11.46
CA LEU A 89 -5.39 17.76 -10.39
C LEU A 89 -4.81 18.33 -9.11
N LYS A 90 -5.62 19.04 -8.33
CA LYS A 90 -5.27 19.46 -6.98
C LYS A 90 -6.32 18.95 -6.01
N GLU A 91 -5.89 18.15 -5.05
CA GLU A 91 -6.70 17.64 -3.94
C GLU A 91 -6.36 18.46 -2.70
N THR A 92 -7.36 19.04 -2.04
CA THR A 92 -7.17 19.91 -0.86
C THR A 92 -8.15 19.53 0.22
N ILE A 93 -7.65 19.32 1.44
CA ILE A 93 -8.49 19.11 2.62
C ILE A 93 -8.99 20.48 3.08
N THR A 94 -10.30 20.72 2.91
CA THR A 94 -10.90 22.04 3.09
C THR A 94 -11.50 22.26 4.47
N GLU A 95 -12.06 21.22 5.08
CA GLU A 95 -12.74 21.32 6.37
C GLU A 95 -12.87 19.96 7.06
N ILE A 96 -13.23 20.00 8.33
CA ILE A 96 -13.57 18.85 9.15
C ILE A 96 -15.08 18.67 9.14
N LEU A 97 -15.52 17.43 8.95
CA LEU A 97 -16.91 17.01 9.02
C LEU A 97 -17.08 16.02 10.18
N THR A 98 -18.32 15.86 10.65
CA THR A 98 -18.71 14.76 11.51
C THR A 98 -19.57 13.80 10.70
N ASP A 99 -19.20 12.52 10.68
CA ASP A 99 -19.97 11.50 9.98
C ASP A 99 -21.24 11.08 10.77
N ALA A 100 -22.09 10.25 10.15
CA ALA A 100 -23.33 9.78 10.76
C ALA A 100 -23.11 8.94 12.04
N ALA A 101 -21.89 8.48 12.31
CA ALA A 101 -21.51 7.74 13.50
C ALA A 101 -20.84 8.64 14.56
N GLY A 102 -20.83 9.96 14.37
CA GLY A 102 -20.21 10.92 15.28
C GLY A 102 -18.68 10.98 15.17
N LYS A 103 -18.07 10.35 14.16
CA LYS A 103 -16.62 10.32 13.97
C LYS A 103 -16.14 11.47 13.08
N LYS A 104 -14.89 11.88 13.29
CA LYS A 104 -14.24 12.90 12.47
C LYS A 104 -14.01 12.40 11.04
N ALA A 105 -14.47 13.17 10.08
CA ALA A 105 -14.18 13.03 8.66
C ALA A 105 -13.65 14.36 8.09
N TYR A 106 -13.18 14.35 6.86
CA TYR A 106 -12.55 15.50 6.23
C TYR A 106 -13.08 15.68 4.83
N ARG A 107 -13.51 16.90 4.49
CA ARG A 107 -13.92 17.23 3.13
C ARG A 107 -12.70 17.52 2.29
N MET A 108 -12.49 16.72 1.25
CA MET A 108 -11.41 16.91 0.29
C MET A 108 -11.98 17.37 -1.06
N VAL A 109 -11.62 18.57 -1.48
CA VAL A 109 -11.98 19.09 -2.81
C VAL A 109 -10.91 18.70 -3.80
N ARG A 110 -11.31 18.07 -4.89
CA ARG A 110 -10.48 17.92 -6.07
C ARG A 110 -10.86 19.01 -7.07
N SER A 111 -9.86 19.73 -7.54
CA SER A 111 -9.96 20.69 -8.62
C SER A 111 -9.08 20.27 -9.80
N LYS A 112 -9.39 20.75 -10.99
CA LYS A 112 -8.73 20.41 -12.24
C LYS A 112 -8.35 21.66 -13.03
N ARG A 113 -7.22 21.61 -13.73
CA ARG A 113 -6.85 22.60 -14.76
C ARG A 113 -6.18 21.93 -15.96
N VAL A 114 -6.35 22.52 -17.14
CA VAL A 114 -5.65 22.11 -18.37
C VAL A 114 -4.46 23.05 -18.56
N GLY A 115 -3.27 22.48 -18.78
CA GLY A 115 -2.03 23.25 -18.80
C GLY A 115 -1.61 23.80 -17.43
N THR A 116 -0.57 24.65 -17.42
CA THR A 116 0.03 25.20 -16.20
C THR A 116 -0.43 26.62 -15.87
N THR A 117 -1.04 27.32 -16.83
CA THR A 117 -1.45 28.74 -16.71
C THR A 117 -2.92 28.92 -16.35
N ALA A 118 -3.76 27.93 -16.62
CA ALA A 118 -5.18 28.00 -16.28
C ALA A 118 -5.41 27.97 -14.76
N ALA A 119 -6.48 28.63 -14.31
CA ALA A 119 -6.96 28.53 -12.95
C ALA A 119 -7.54 27.14 -12.67
N PHE A 120 -7.36 26.64 -11.44
CA PHE A 120 -8.04 25.44 -10.98
C PHE A 120 -9.55 25.70 -10.86
N ARG A 121 -10.34 24.73 -11.33
CA ARG A 121 -11.80 24.70 -11.19
C ARG A 121 -12.18 23.46 -10.40
N ASP A 122 -13.11 23.57 -9.47
CA ASP A 122 -13.60 22.42 -8.72
C ASP A 122 -14.17 21.37 -9.67
N ASP A 123 -13.81 20.11 -9.42
CA ASP A 123 -14.14 18.94 -10.24
C ASP A 123 -14.96 17.93 -9.45
N SER A 124 -14.50 17.60 -8.24
CA SER A 124 -15.14 16.59 -7.39
C SER A 124 -14.96 16.92 -5.91
N VAL A 125 -15.86 16.41 -5.07
CA VAL A 125 -15.73 16.44 -3.62
C VAL A 125 -15.67 15.02 -3.09
N PHE A 126 -14.72 14.75 -2.20
CA PHE A 126 -14.53 13.47 -1.55
C PHE A 126 -14.61 13.63 -0.03
N VAL A 127 -14.88 12.51 0.64
CA VAL A 127 -14.84 12.45 2.11
C VAL A 127 -13.74 11.48 2.52
N LEU A 128 -12.75 11.99 3.24
CA LEU A 128 -11.64 11.23 3.79
C LEU A 128 -11.91 10.96 5.27
N SER A 129 -11.65 9.75 5.74
CA SER A 129 -11.78 9.38 7.15
C SER A 129 -10.64 8.47 7.54
N ALA A 130 -10.02 8.74 8.69
CA ALA A 130 -8.86 8.00 9.15
C ALA A 130 -8.92 7.77 10.66
N ASN A 131 -8.36 6.64 11.08
CA ASN A 131 -8.13 6.27 12.48
C ASN A 131 -6.82 5.47 12.57
N GLU A 132 -6.53 4.92 13.74
CA GLU A 132 -5.31 4.12 13.97
C GLU A 132 -5.27 2.78 13.22
N GLN A 133 -6.38 2.37 12.58
CA GLN A 133 -6.51 1.09 11.89
C GLN A 133 -6.49 1.23 10.37
N PHE A 134 -7.04 2.31 9.81
CA PHE A 134 -7.12 2.48 8.36
C PHE A 134 -7.44 3.91 7.93
N VAL A 135 -7.23 4.17 6.64
CA VAL A 135 -7.68 5.35 5.91
C VAL A 135 -8.72 4.93 4.87
N THR A 136 -9.87 5.59 4.88
CA THR A 136 -10.92 5.42 3.87
C THR A 136 -11.18 6.68 3.10
N LEU A 137 -11.54 6.52 1.83
CA LEU A 137 -11.87 7.62 0.94
C LEU A 137 -13.16 7.32 0.20
N ASN A 138 -14.15 8.18 0.38
CA ASN A 138 -15.43 8.10 -0.31
C ASN A 138 -15.42 8.99 -1.56
N ARG A 139 -15.57 8.38 -2.72
CA ARG A 139 -15.66 9.04 -4.02
C ARG A 139 -16.99 8.66 -4.67
N ASN A 140 -17.90 9.61 -4.86
CA ASN A 140 -19.20 9.38 -5.51
C ASN A 140 -19.97 8.18 -4.93
N ASN A 141 -20.09 8.12 -3.59
CA ASN A 141 -20.75 7.05 -2.84
C ASN A 141 -20.08 5.66 -2.93
N ALA A 142 -18.85 5.57 -3.46
CA ALA A 142 -18.00 4.40 -3.37
C ALA A 142 -16.88 4.65 -2.34
N ARG A 143 -16.86 3.86 -1.27
CA ARG A 143 -15.89 3.96 -0.18
C ARG A 143 -14.77 2.93 -0.36
N SER A 144 -13.56 3.41 -0.60
CA SER A 144 -12.36 2.57 -0.66
C SER A 144 -11.55 2.64 0.63
N VAL A 145 -10.80 1.57 0.92
CA VAL A 145 -9.80 1.48 1.98
C VAL A 145 -8.43 1.74 1.37
N GLU A 146 -7.93 2.97 1.49
CA GLU A 146 -6.68 3.42 0.85
C GLU A 146 -5.43 2.84 1.53
N LEU A 147 -5.45 2.75 2.86
CA LEU A 147 -4.38 2.18 3.68
C LEU A 147 -4.97 1.46 4.89
N ILE A 148 -4.25 0.44 5.38
CA ILE A 148 -4.49 -0.19 6.69
C ILE A 148 -3.23 -0.16 7.55
N PHE A 149 -3.41 -0.17 8.87
CA PHE A 149 -2.36 -0.03 9.86
C PHE A 149 -2.34 -1.22 10.84
N PRO A 150 -1.18 -1.60 11.40
CA PRO A 150 0.15 -1.10 11.04
C PRO A 150 0.58 -1.51 9.62
N VAL A 151 1.39 -0.66 8.97
CA VAL A 151 1.98 -0.96 7.65
C VAL A 151 2.99 -2.12 7.79
N ARG A 152 2.81 -3.20 7.00
CA ARG A 152 3.64 -4.41 7.05
C ARG A 152 3.80 -5.02 5.66
N GLU A 153 4.99 -5.53 5.36
CA GLU A 153 5.31 -6.07 4.03
C GLU A 153 4.43 -7.27 3.73
N GLY A 154 3.90 -7.34 2.51
CA GLY A 154 3.02 -8.44 2.07
C GLY A 154 1.63 -8.44 2.71
N ARG A 155 1.31 -7.52 3.62
CA ARG A 155 -0.02 -7.44 4.22
C ARG A 155 -1.05 -7.02 3.17
N SER A 156 -2.12 -7.79 3.09
CA SER A 156 -3.21 -7.61 2.12
C SER A 156 -4.51 -7.20 2.79
N TRP A 157 -5.41 -6.59 1.99
CA TRP A 157 -6.76 -6.23 2.40
C TRP A 157 -7.70 -6.11 1.22
N ASN A 158 -9.00 -6.01 1.52
CA ASN A 158 -9.99 -5.63 0.53
C ASN A 158 -10.00 -4.10 0.34
N PHE A 159 -9.58 -3.62 -0.83
CA PHE A 159 -9.65 -2.20 -1.18
C PHE A 159 -11.09 -1.65 -1.22
N ASN A 160 -12.06 -2.49 -1.55
CA ASN A 160 -13.48 -2.18 -1.65
C ASN A 160 -14.30 -2.81 -0.51
N ALA A 161 -13.71 -3.04 0.66
CA ALA A 161 -14.37 -3.70 1.80
C ALA A 161 -15.75 -3.14 2.18
N PHE A 162 -16.04 -1.88 1.82
CA PHE A 162 -17.27 -1.16 2.10
C PHE A 162 -18.19 -0.96 0.89
N ASN A 163 -17.83 -1.49 -0.28
CA ASN A 163 -18.65 -1.41 -1.49
C ASN A 163 -19.35 -2.76 -1.71
N ASN A 164 -20.61 -2.72 -2.12
CA ASN A 164 -21.34 -3.92 -2.51
C ASN A 164 -21.19 -4.15 -4.02
N ASN A 165 -20.04 -4.65 -4.44
CA ASN A 165 -19.80 -5.11 -5.81
C ASN A 165 -19.79 -6.64 -5.82
N PHE A 166 -20.63 -7.25 -6.67
CA PHE A 166 -20.87 -8.71 -6.76
C PHE A 166 -19.62 -9.60 -6.90
N ASN A 167 -18.45 -9.03 -7.22
CA ASN A 167 -17.17 -9.74 -7.38
C ASN A 167 -16.15 -9.47 -6.26
N ASP A 168 -16.49 -8.69 -5.24
CA ASP A 168 -15.57 -8.26 -4.18
C ASP A 168 -16.26 -8.51 -2.82
N THR A 169 -16.14 -9.74 -2.35
CA THR A 169 -16.65 -10.13 -1.03
C THR A 169 -15.78 -9.50 0.06
N ILE A 170 -16.29 -9.36 1.29
CA ILE A 170 -15.49 -8.83 2.42
C ILE A 170 -14.17 -9.61 2.66
N THR A 171 -14.07 -10.84 2.16
CA THR A 171 -12.90 -11.73 2.24
C THR A 171 -11.90 -11.57 1.08
N ALA A 172 -12.22 -10.80 0.04
CA ALA A 172 -11.35 -10.67 -1.12
C ALA A 172 -10.11 -9.81 -0.79
N GLU A 173 -8.92 -10.39 -0.91
CA GLU A 173 -7.67 -9.65 -0.82
C GLU A 173 -7.35 -9.04 -2.18
N THR A 174 -7.76 -7.79 -2.37
CA THR A 174 -7.64 -7.08 -3.64
C THR A 174 -6.52 -6.05 -3.67
N ARG A 175 -5.86 -5.81 -2.53
CA ARG A 175 -4.73 -4.88 -2.38
C ARG A 175 -3.68 -5.43 -1.43
N GLN A 176 -2.41 -5.13 -1.70
CA GLN A 176 -1.27 -5.56 -0.90
C GLN A 176 -0.21 -4.46 -0.77
N TYR A 177 0.50 -4.45 0.37
CA TYR A 177 1.69 -3.64 0.58
C TYR A 177 2.96 -4.26 -0.02
N SER A 178 3.84 -3.41 -0.55
CA SER A 178 5.21 -3.76 -0.87
C SER A 178 6.16 -2.58 -0.75
N ALA A 179 7.47 -2.87 -0.77
CA ALA A 179 8.55 -1.86 -0.79
C ALA A 179 8.47 -0.87 0.38
N ILE A 180 8.13 -1.34 1.58
CA ILE A 180 8.03 -0.50 2.77
C ILE A 180 9.41 0.00 3.21
N GLY A 181 9.48 1.29 3.55
CA GLY A 181 10.69 1.92 4.05
C GLY A 181 11.75 2.19 2.99
N LEU A 182 11.46 1.87 1.72
CA LEU A 182 12.39 2.05 0.62
C LEU A 182 12.22 3.41 -0.05
N PRO A 183 13.30 3.97 -0.65
CA PRO A 183 13.22 5.20 -1.40
C PRO A 183 12.45 5.01 -2.70
N PHE A 184 11.78 6.08 -3.15
CA PHE A 184 11.09 6.12 -4.43
C PHE A 184 11.30 7.46 -5.13
N THR A 185 11.74 7.40 -6.38
CA THR A 185 12.01 8.58 -7.20
C THR A 185 10.93 8.75 -8.27
N LEU A 186 10.24 9.88 -8.24
CA LEU A 186 9.38 10.34 -9.33
C LEU A 186 10.24 10.85 -10.49
N ALA A 187 9.91 10.42 -11.71
CA ALA A 187 10.44 11.04 -12.91
C ALA A 187 9.93 12.49 -13.04
N ALA A 188 10.67 13.33 -13.75
CA ALA A 188 10.25 14.69 -14.08
C ALA A 188 8.88 14.68 -14.77
N SER A 189 7.96 15.54 -14.32
CA SER A 189 6.58 15.58 -14.79
C SER A 189 5.96 16.94 -14.53
N GLY A 190 5.04 17.38 -15.39
CA GLY A 190 4.30 18.64 -15.19
C GLY A 190 5.16 19.90 -15.10
N GLY A 191 6.37 19.88 -15.68
CA GLY A 191 7.33 20.99 -15.59
C GLY A 191 8.18 20.99 -14.31
N VAL A 192 8.03 19.98 -13.45
CA VAL A 192 8.80 19.83 -12.21
C VAL A 192 9.91 18.78 -12.42
N PRO A 193 11.13 19.00 -11.91
CA PRO A 193 12.22 18.03 -11.94
C PRO A 193 11.86 16.72 -11.23
N ALA A 194 12.71 15.70 -11.40
CA ALA A 194 12.59 14.47 -10.63
C ALA A 194 12.64 14.75 -9.12
N GLN A 195 11.77 14.09 -8.35
CA GLN A 195 11.67 14.24 -6.90
C GLN A 195 11.89 12.89 -6.23
N SER A 196 12.72 12.84 -5.18
CA SER A 196 13.01 11.61 -4.45
C SER A 196 12.40 11.68 -3.05
N TYR A 197 11.74 10.59 -2.65
CA TYR A 197 11.21 10.40 -1.31
C TYR A 197 11.98 9.26 -0.63
N PRO A 198 12.65 9.51 0.50
CA PRO A 198 13.57 8.53 1.09
C PRO A 198 12.86 7.33 1.73
N VAL A 199 11.63 7.53 2.23
CA VAL A 199 10.88 6.52 2.97
C VAL A 199 9.46 6.46 2.41
N THR A 200 9.14 5.35 1.74
CA THR A 200 7.83 5.17 1.10
C THR A 200 7.21 3.81 1.39
N VAL A 201 5.94 3.66 1.00
CA VAL A 201 5.26 2.37 0.88
C VAL A 201 4.51 2.32 -0.44
N THR A 202 4.54 1.18 -1.11
CA THR A 202 3.73 0.90 -2.29
C THR A 202 2.50 0.08 -1.91
N THR A 203 1.35 0.45 -2.46
CA THR A 203 0.17 -0.44 -2.51
C THR A 203 -0.11 -0.81 -3.96
N ALA A 204 -0.45 -2.07 -4.21
CA ALA A 204 -0.83 -2.53 -5.54
C ALA A 204 -1.99 -3.50 -5.45
N ASN A 205 -2.81 -3.55 -6.50
CA ASN A 205 -3.80 -4.62 -6.60
C ASN A 205 -3.11 -5.98 -6.49
N THR A 206 -3.82 -6.98 -5.98
CA THR A 206 -3.39 -8.38 -5.98
C THR A 206 -4.56 -9.31 -6.33
N GLY A 207 -4.28 -10.60 -6.50
CA GLY A 207 -5.28 -11.61 -6.87
C GLY A 207 -6.05 -11.26 -8.14
N ALA A 208 -7.36 -11.51 -8.15
CA ALA A 208 -8.24 -11.22 -9.29
C ALA A 208 -8.34 -9.72 -9.65
N ALA A 209 -7.97 -8.82 -8.74
CA ALA A 209 -7.93 -7.38 -9.01
C ALA A 209 -6.67 -6.94 -9.77
N ALA A 210 -5.63 -7.79 -9.82
CA ALA A 210 -4.36 -7.56 -10.53
C ALA A 210 -4.20 -8.49 -11.74
N GLU A 211 -5.24 -8.57 -12.56
CA GLU A 211 -5.25 -9.48 -13.69
C GLU A 211 -4.26 -9.03 -14.78
N ASN A 212 -3.48 -9.97 -15.30
CA ASN A 212 -2.60 -9.77 -16.46
C ASN A 212 -2.67 -11.01 -17.35
N SER A 213 -3.85 -11.25 -17.92
CA SER A 213 -4.17 -12.41 -18.75
C SER A 213 -4.37 -12.00 -20.21
N LEU A 214 -4.53 -12.98 -21.10
CA LEU A 214 -4.92 -12.74 -22.49
C LEU A 214 -6.32 -12.11 -22.62
N VAL A 215 -7.18 -12.25 -21.61
CA VAL A 215 -8.57 -11.75 -21.65
C VAL A 215 -8.74 -10.40 -20.96
N LYS A 216 -7.83 -10.01 -20.06
CA LYS A 216 -7.87 -8.72 -19.38
C LYS A 216 -6.54 -8.38 -18.74
N GLN A 217 -6.17 -7.12 -18.85
CA GLN A 217 -5.10 -6.53 -18.04
C GLN A 217 -5.70 -5.45 -17.15
N ALA A 218 -5.60 -5.58 -15.84
CA ALA A 218 -6.09 -4.61 -14.87
C ALA A 218 -5.09 -4.50 -13.72
N SER A 219 -4.62 -3.28 -13.44
CA SER A 219 -3.79 -3.03 -12.26
C SER A 219 -3.99 -1.62 -11.73
N TYR A 220 -3.80 -1.47 -10.43
CA TYR A 220 -3.75 -0.17 -9.78
C TYR A 220 -2.63 -0.17 -8.74
N ARG A 221 -1.69 0.76 -8.88
CA ARG A 221 -0.57 0.98 -7.97
C ARG A 221 -0.61 2.39 -7.40
N GLN A 222 -0.36 2.53 -6.11
CA GLN A 222 -0.16 3.80 -5.43
C GLN A 222 1.15 3.75 -4.64
N VAL A 223 1.83 4.89 -4.52
CA VAL A 223 2.99 5.05 -3.64
C VAL A 223 2.71 6.20 -2.69
N PHE A 224 3.00 5.96 -1.42
CA PHE A 224 2.83 6.93 -0.34
C PHE A 224 4.18 7.21 0.29
N ALA A 225 4.53 8.48 0.46
CA ALA A 225 5.75 8.89 1.14
C ALA A 225 5.44 9.33 2.58
N LYS A 226 6.29 8.92 3.51
CA LYS A 226 6.17 9.25 4.94
C LYS A 226 6.18 10.76 5.12
N GLY A 227 5.20 11.31 5.85
CA GLY A 227 5.02 12.75 6.08
C GLY A 227 4.49 13.55 4.88
N VAL A 228 4.34 12.93 3.70
CA VAL A 228 3.84 13.60 2.49
C VAL A 228 2.47 13.08 2.09
N GLY A 229 2.23 11.77 2.11
CA GLY A 229 1.00 11.19 1.59
C GLY A 229 1.16 10.55 0.20
N PRO A 230 0.08 10.45 -0.60
CA PRO A 230 0.12 9.83 -1.93
C PRO A 230 0.97 10.64 -2.92
N VAL A 231 2.12 10.08 -3.35
CA VAL A 231 3.06 10.74 -4.29
C VAL A 231 2.92 10.24 -5.72
N PHE A 232 2.37 9.04 -5.92
CA PHE A 232 2.21 8.45 -7.24
C PHE A 232 0.98 7.55 -7.31
N ARG A 233 0.26 7.61 -8.44
CA ARG A 233 -0.83 6.69 -8.74
C ARG A 233 -0.74 6.24 -10.19
N ARG A 234 -0.87 4.94 -10.46
CA ARG A 234 -0.92 4.40 -11.83
C ARG A 234 -2.01 3.36 -11.95
N ARG A 235 -2.96 3.59 -12.85
CA ARG A 235 -4.04 2.67 -13.19
C ARG A 235 -3.89 2.21 -14.63
N VAL A 236 -4.07 0.92 -14.86
CA VAL A 236 -4.06 0.29 -16.19
C VAL A 236 -5.29 -0.58 -16.30
N TYR A 237 -5.99 -0.49 -17.43
CA TYR A 237 -7.09 -1.37 -17.77
C TYR A 237 -7.12 -1.60 -19.28
N PHE A 238 -7.11 -2.86 -19.71
CA PHE A 238 -7.32 -3.27 -21.07
C PHE A 238 -8.23 -4.50 -21.09
N LEU A 239 -9.26 -4.42 -21.91
CA LEU A 239 -10.13 -5.52 -22.29
C LEU A 239 -9.93 -5.74 -23.79
N PRO A 240 -9.19 -6.78 -24.21
CA PRO A 240 -8.91 -7.06 -25.61
C PRO A 240 -10.18 -7.27 -26.43
N TYR A 241 -10.14 -6.81 -27.68
CA TYR A 241 -11.11 -7.20 -28.69
C TYR A 241 -10.77 -8.59 -29.20
N THR A 242 -11.79 -9.39 -29.48
CA THR A 242 -11.60 -10.77 -29.94
C THR A 242 -12.59 -11.09 -31.05
N TYR A 243 -12.22 -12.01 -31.92
CA TYR A 243 -13.13 -12.60 -32.91
C TYR A 243 -12.84 -14.08 -33.09
N VAL A 244 -13.82 -14.83 -33.60
CA VAL A 244 -13.65 -16.25 -33.95
C VAL A 244 -13.08 -16.33 -35.36
N GLY A 245 -11.87 -16.86 -35.49
CA GLY A 245 -11.18 -17.06 -36.76
C GLY A 245 -11.60 -18.35 -37.47
N ALA A 246 -10.90 -18.67 -38.57
CA ALA A 246 -11.07 -19.94 -39.25
C ALA A 246 -10.83 -21.13 -38.30
N GLY A 247 -11.66 -22.17 -38.41
CA GLY A 247 -11.56 -23.35 -37.54
C GLY A 247 -12.10 -23.15 -36.12
N GLY A 248 -12.80 -22.04 -35.83
CA GLY A 248 -13.45 -21.82 -34.52
C GLY A 248 -12.51 -21.31 -33.42
N ILE A 249 -11.28 -20.95 -33.77
CA ILE A 249 -10.27 -20.48 -32.80
C ILE A 249 -10.53 -19.03 -32.42
N GLN A 250 -10.51 -18.73 -31.12
CA GLN A 250 -10.56 -17.36 -30.62
C GLN A 250 -9.25 -16.62 -30.92
N VAL A 251 -9.31 -15.54 -31.69
CA VAL A 251 -8.16 -14.70 -32.02
C VAL A 251 -8.20 -13.41 -31.20
N TYR A 252 -7.02 -13.00 -30.72
CA TYR A 252 -6.76 -11.78 -29.96
C TYR A 252 -5.83 -10.88 -30.78
N PRO A 253 -6.37 -9.94 -31.58
CA PRO A 253 -5.52 -9.13 -32.43
C PRO A 253 -4.67 -8.17 -31.60
N PRO A 254 -3.40 -7.93 -31.98
CA PRO A 254 -2.55 -7.00 -31.27
C PRO A 254 -3.14 -5.59 -31.32
N ARG A 255 -3.09 -4.88 -30.19
CA ARG A 255 -3.54 -3.47 -30.06
C ARG A 255 -5.01 -3.25 -30.42
N ALA A 256 -5.85 -4.28 -30.32
CA ALA A 256 -7.29 -4.18 -30.50
C ALA A 256 -7.99 -4.36 -29.15
N TYR A 257 -8.77 -3.38 -28.72
CA TYR A 257 -9.42 -3.36 -27.40
C TYR A 257 -10.90 -3.03 -27.52
N VAL A 258 -11.73 -3.72 -26.74
CA VAL A 258 -13.12 -3.27 -26.48
C VAL A 258 -13.10 -2.03 -25.60
N SER A 259 -12.19 -2.00 -24.62
CA SER A 259 -11.93 -0.86 -23.74
C SER A 259 -10.47 -0.87 -23.34
N GLY A 260 -9.83 0.30 -23.38
CA GLY A 260 -8.43 0.45 -22.96
C GLY A 260 -8.20 1.84 -22.38
N PHE A 261 -7.59 1.90 -21.20
CA PHE A 261 -7.09 3.15 -20.66
C PHE A 261 -5.91 2.93 -19.70
N THR A 262 -5.09 3.97 -19.59
CA THR A 262 -4.11 4.11 -18.53
C THR A 262 -4.20 5.52 -17.94
N ARG A 263 -3.94 5.63 -16.65
CA ARG A 263 -3.79 6.90 -15.95
C ARG A 263 -2.52 6.86 -15.12
N ARG A 264 -1.75 7.94 -15.18
CA ARG A 264 -0.60 8.19 -14.30
C ARG A 264 -0.78 9.55 -13.65
N GLU A 265 -0.75 9.59 -12.32
CA GLU A 265 -0.74 10.79 -11.50
C GLU A 265 0.62 10.86 -10.78
N THR A 266 1.41 11.88 -11.08
CA THR A 266 2.72 12.13 -10.46
C THR A 266 2.63 13.40 -9.64
N LEU A 267 2.97 13.34 -8.35
CA LEU A 267 2.98 14.53 -7.50
C LEU A 267 3.99 15.55 -8.02
N ILE A 268 3.57 16.82 -8.06
CA ILE A 268 4.41 17.94 -8.53
C ILE A 268 4.49 19.07 -7.51
N ASP A 269 3.55 19.14 -6.58
CA ASP A 269 3.52 20.13 -5.51
C ASP A 269 2.66 19.60 -4.36
N HIS A 270 3.08 19.86 -3.13
CA HIS A 270 2.35 19.53 -1.92
C HIS A 270 2.78 20.47 -0.81
N GLY A 271 1.93 20.63 0.19
CA GLY A 271 2.29 21.41 1.34
C GLY A 271 1.35 21.16 2.51
N PRO A 272 1.86 21.22 3.75
CA PRO A 272 1.03 21.64 4.86
C PRO A 272 0.65 23.12 4.67
N ARG A 273 -0.29 23.61 5.49
CA ARG A 273 -0.25 25.03 5.86
C ARG A 273 0.70 25.19 7.03
#